data_AF-A0A381ZM87-F1
#
_entry.id   AF-A0A381ZM87-F1
#
_cell.length_a   1.000
_cell.length_b   1.000
_cell.length_c   1.000
_cell.angle_alpha   90.00
_cell.angle_beta   90.00
_cell.angle_gamma   90.00
#
_symmetry.space_group_name_H-M   'P 1'
#
loop_
_entity.id
_entity.type
_entity.pdbx_description
1 polymer ?
#
loop_
_entity_poly.entity_id
_entity_poly.type
_entity_poly.pdbx_seq_one_letter_code
_entity_poly.pdbx_strand_id
1 'polypeptide(L)'
;MKYFFRFSLITMLMTYLLIFVGGLVRVAGAGMGCPDWPKCFGRWIPPISVEQLPSHIDPVQFNFVLAWIEYCNRLFGAVIGLMITITCFLAIHYYRKELRIVVPIIGALILTLIEGWLGGILVDTVLNPITITLHLLL
;
A
#
# COMPACT_ATOMS: atom_id res chain seq x y z
N MET A 1 16.46 -17.55 -15.04
CA MET A 1 15.23 -18.35 -15.29
C MET A 1 14.55 -18.77 -13.99
N LYS A 2 15.06 -19.75 -13.21
CA LYS A 2 14.44 -20.19 -11.94
C LYS A 2 14.29 -19.06 -10.90
N TYR A 3 15.27 -18.15 -10.82
CA TYR A 3 15.22 -17.01 -9.89
C TYR A 3 14.11 -16.01 -10.22
N PHE A 4 13.89 -15.69 -11.49
CA PHE A 4 12.79 -14.82 -11.92
C PHE A 4 11.42 -15.42 -11.55
N PHE A 5 11.23 -16.71 -11.83
CA PHE A 5 9.99 -17.40 -11.49
C PHE A 5 9.76 -17.44 -9.98
N ARG A 6 10.78 -17.77 -9.18
CA ARG A 6 10.69 -17.75 -7.71
C ARG A 6 10.37 -16.35 -7.18
N PHE A 7 11.02 -15.32 -7.71
CA PHE A 7 10.79 -13.95 -7.28
C PHE A 7 9.38 -13.46 -7.62
N SER A 8 8.91 -13.74 -8.84
CA SER A 8 7.54 -13.44 -9.27
C SER A 8 6.49 -14.19 -8.43
N LEU A 9 6.73 -15.48 -8.13
CA LEU A 9 5.88 -16.27 -7.24
C LEU A 9 5.81 -15.68 -5.83
N ILE A 10 6.95 -15.31 -5.25
CA ILE A 10 7.01 -14.68 -3.93
C ILE A 10 6.27 -13.34 -3.97
N THR A 11 6.49 -12.52 -5.00
CA THR A 11 5.81 -11.22 -5.16
C THR A 11 4.29 -11.41 -5.19
N MET A 12 3.79 -12.33 -6.00
CA MET A 12 2.37 -12.66 -6.06
C MET A 12 1.80 -13.11 -4.70
N LEU A 13 2.47 -14.03 -4.00
CA LEU A 13 2.03 -14.49 -2.68
C LEU A 13 2.01 -13.37 -1.66
N MET A 14 3.01 -12.48 -1.68
CA MET A 14 3.08 -11.33 -0.80
C MET A 14 2.00 -10.29 -1.14
N THR A 15 1.64 -10.10 -2.41
CA THR A 15 0.50 -9.25 -2.82
C THR A 15 -0.82 -9.79 -2.26
N TYR A 16 -1.08 -11.09 -2.33
CA TYR A 16 -2.28 -11.67 -1.72
C TYR A 16 -2.30 -11.49 -0.20
N LEU A 17 -1.14 -11.61 0.45
CA LEU A 17 -1.03 -11.32 1.87
C LEU A 17 -1.32 -9.85 2.18
N LEU A 18 -0.85 -8.91 1.35
CA LEU A 18 -1.17 -7.49 1.47
C LEU A 18 -2.67 -7.22 1.38
N ILE A 19 -3.37 -7.84 0.42
CA ILE A 19 -4.83 -7.71 0.28
C ILE A 19 -5.52 -8.19 1.56
N PHE A 20 -5.09 -9.32 2.12
CA PHE A 20 -5.61 -9.82 3.39
C PHE A 20 -5.36 -8.84 4.55
N VAL A 21 -4.13 -8.33 4.68
CA VAL A 21 -3.77 -7.34 5.71
C VAL A 21 -4.58 -6.06 5.55
N GLY A 22 -4.78 -5.56 4.32
CA GLY A 22 -5.63 -4.40 4.05
C GLY A 22 -7.09 -4.62 4.48
N GLY A 23 -7.62 -5.84 4.28
CA GLY A 23 -8.92 -6.24 4.81
C GLY A 23 -8.99 -6.18 6.34
N LEU A 24 -7.92 -6.59 7.03
CA LEU A 24 -7.82 -6.47 8.49
C LEU A 24 -7.79 -5.02 8.97
N VAL A 25 -7.06 -4.12 8.28
CA VAL A 25 -7.05 -2.68 8.58
C VAL A 25 -8.47 -2.11 8.52
N ARG A 26 -9.24 -2.50 7.50
CA ARG A 26 -10.63 -2.06 7.34
C ARG A 26 -11.53 -2.54 8.48
N VAL A 27 -11.49 -3.83 8.80
CA VAL A 27 -12.33 -4.42 9.86
C VAL A 27 -11.93 -3.92 11.24
N ALA A 28 -10.65 -3.65 11.48
CA ALA A 28 -10.15 -3.05 12.72
C ALA A 28 -10.54 -1.58 12.90
N GLY A 29 -11.14 -0.93 11.90
CA GLY A 29 -11.41 0.52 11.92
C GLY A 29 -10.15 1.38 11.83
N ALA A 30 -9.01 0.79 11.46
CA ALA A 30 -7.73 1.47 11.41
C ALA A 30 -7.51 2.28 10.12
N GLY A 31 -8.47 2.30 9.20
CA GLY A 31 -8.36 3.04 7.93
C GLY A 31 -8.33 4.57 8.04
N MET A 32 -8.49 5.12 9.25
CA MET A 32 -8.33 6.55 9.58
C MET A 32 -7.30 6.74 10.72
N GLY A 33 -6.44 5.75 10.94
CA GLY A 33 -5.39 5.83 11.95
C GLY A 33 -4.34 6.90 11.64
N CYS A 34 -4.12 7.21 10.37
CA CYS A 34 -3.24 8.25 9.87
C CYS A 34 -4.07 9.27 9.05
N PRO A 35 -4.21 10.53 9.52
CA PRO A 35 -5.07 11.52 8.87
C PRO A 35 -4.48 12.12 7.58
N ASP A 36 -3.20 11.88 7.32
CA ASP A 36 -2.49 12.41 6.16
C ASP A 36 -1.97 11.26 5.30
N TRP A 37 -1.62 11.56 4.04
CA TRP A 37 -0.80 10.73 3.18
C TRP A 37 0.10 11.65 2.34
N PRO A 38 1.39 11.33 2.08
CA PRO A 38 2.12 10.09 2.37
C PRO A 38 2.72 10.02 3.78
N LYS A 39 2.69 11.14 4.52
CA LYS A 39 3.10 11.19 5.94
C LYS A 39 1.95 10.72 6.84
N CYS A 40 2.21 10.54 8.13
CA CYS A 40 1.21 10.25 9.15
C CYS A 40 1.41 11.25 10.30
N PHE A 41 0.40 12.07 10.62
CA PHE A 41 0.51 13.20 11.57
C PHE A 41 1.64 14.18 11.20
N GLY A 42 1.78 14.50 9.92
CA GLY A 42 2.86 15.33 9.39
C GLY A 42 4.29 14.77 9.52
N ARG A 43 4.46 13.52 9.99
CA ARG A 43 5.75 12.84 10.21
C ARG A 43 5.89 11.59 9.33
N TRP A 44 7.12 11.17 9.06
CA TRP A 44 7.39 9.93 8.31
C TRP A 44 7.24 8.65 9.15
N ILE A 45 7.34 8.78 10.48
CA ILE A 45 7.12 7.71 11.45
C ILE A 45 6.01 8.20 12.39
N PRO A 46 4.95 7.41 12.62
CA PRO A 46 3.86 7.81 13.49
C PRO A 46 4.33 8.09 14.92
N PRO A 47 3.68 9.02 15.64
CA PRO A 47 3.98 9.26 17.04
C PRO A 47 3.67 8.02 17.91
N ILE A 48 4.41 7.88 19.02
CA ILE A 48 4.25 6.80 20.00
C ILE A 48 3.46 7.31 21.22
N SER A 49 3.45 8.62 21.47
CA SER A 49 2.70 9.26 22.56
C SER A 49 2.04 10.55 22.09
N VAL A 50 1.06 11.01 22.88
CA VAL A 50 0.32 12.26 22.62
C VAL A 50 1.24 13.48 22.60
N GLU A 51 2.31 13.47 23.40
CA GLU A 51 3.30 14.55 23.50
C GLU A 51 4.06 14.79 22.20
N GLN A 52 4.09 13.79 21.32
CA GLN A 52 4.74 13.86 20.03
C GLN A 52 3.80 14.37 18.94
N LEU A 53 2.53 14.69 19.23
CA LEU A 53 1.65 15.26 18.21
C LEU A 53 2.02 16.72 17.89
N PRO A 54 1.90 17.13 16.62
CA PRO A 54 1.91 18.54 16.26
C PRO A 54 0.80 19.32 16.99
N SER A 55 1.07 20.57 17.36
CA SER A 55 0.14 21.42 18.14
C SER A 55 -1.20 21.72 17.46
N HIS A 56 -1.33 21.46 16.15
CA HIS A 56 -2.55 21.68 15.38
C HIS A 56 -3.45 20.43 15.30
N ILE A 57 -3.05 19.29 15.88
CA ILE A 57 -3.83 18.05 15.85
C ILE A 57 -4.42 17.80 17.24
N ASP A 58 -5.72 17.51 17.28
CA ASP A 58 -6.43 17.19 18.51
C ASP A 58 -5.99 15.82 19.07
N PRO A 59 -5.46 15.76 20.31
CA PRO A 59 -5.13 14.51 21.00
C PRO A 59 -6.24 13.47 21.04
N VAL A 60 -7.51 13.89 21.04
CA VAL A 60 -8.67 12.99 21.13
C VAL A 60 -8.78 12.08 19.90
N GLN A 61 -8.29 12.54 18.74
CA GLN A 61 -8.30 11.76 17.50
C GLN A 61 -7.16 10.74 17.44
N PHE A 62 -6.17 10.84 18.33
CA PHE A 62 -4.99 9.98 18.29
C PHE A 62 -5.24 8.63 18.95
N ASN A 63 -5.13 7.57 18.15
CA ASN A 63 -5.03 6.21 18.66
C ASN A 63 -3.73 5.57 18.15
N PHE A 64 -2.80 5.35 19.06
CA PHE A 64 -1.50 4.73 18.76
C PHE A 64 -1.65 3.40 18.00
N VAL A 65 -2.54 2.52 18.44
CA VAL A 65 -2.68 1.19 17.84
C VAL A 65 -3.20 1.28 16.41
N LEU A 66 -4.24 2.09 16.18
CA LEU A 66 -4.82 2.27 14.84
C LEU A 66 -3.83 2.95 13.88
N ALA A 67 -3.11 3.98 14.34
CA ALA A 67 -2.09 4.67 13.56
C ALA A 67 -0.98 3.71 13.07
N TRP A 68 -0.50 2.85 13.96
CA TRP A 68 0.54 1.88 13.61
C TRP A 68 0.03 0.72 12.75
N ILE A 69 -1.21 0.26 12.94
CA ILE A 69 -1.83 -0.74 12.06
C ILE A 69 -1.90 -0.19 10.63
N GLU A 70 -2.37 1.04 10.45
CA GLU A 70 -2.47 1.65 9.13
C GLU A 70 -1.08 1.89 8.50
N TYR A 71 -0.15 2.44 9.28
CA TYR A 71 1.21 2.71 8.83
C TYR A 71 1.95 1.45 8.39
N CYS A 72 1.83 0.35 9.15
CA CYS A 72 2.42 -0.94 8.79
C CYS A 72 1.84 -1.47 7.47
N ASN A 73 0.54 -1.31 7.23
CA ASN A 73 -0.07 -1.67 5.96
C ASN A 73 0.45 -0.81 4.80
N ARG A 74 0.60 0.51 5.00
CA ARG A 74 1.20 1.41 4.00
C ARG A 74 2.64 1.03 3.68
N LEU A 75 3.45 0.73 4.69
CA LEU A 75 4.84 0.29 4.53
C LEU A 75 4.91 -1.05 3.79
N PHE A 76 4.03 -1.98 4.13
CA PHE A 76 3.97 -3.26 3.44
C PHE A 76 3.59 -3.08 1.97
N GLY A 77 2.60 -2.22 1.67
CA GLY A 77 2.26 -1.83 0.30
C GLY A 77 3.44 -1.25 -0.48
N ALA A 78 4.25 -0.37 0.13
CA ALA A 78 5.44 0.18 -0.51
C ALA A 78 6.50 -0.90 -0.84
N VAL A 79 6.69 -1.89 0.05
CA VAL A 79 7.58 -3.03 -0.19
C VAL A 79 7.08 -3.87 -1.37
N ILE A 80 5.78 -4.15 -1.45
CA ILE A 80 5.19 -4.89 -2.57
C ILE A 80 5.33 -4.11 -3.88
N GLY A 81 5.07 -2.80 -3.87
CA GLY A 81 5.28 -1.93 -5.05
C GLY A 81 6.72 -1.97 -5.56
N LEU A 82 7.70 -2.01 -4.65
CA LEU A 82 9.12 -2.18 -5.02
C LEU A 82 9.39 -3.56 -5.62
N MET A 83 8.85 -4.63 -5.04
CA MET A 83 8.99 -5.99 -5.57
C MET A 83 8.39 -6.13 -6.99
N ILE A 84 7.23 -5.52 -7.24
CA ILE A 84 6.60 -5.49 -8.56
C ILE A 84 7.45 -4.69 -9.55
N THR A 85 7.99 -3.54 -9.13
CA THR A 85 8.91 -2.73 -9.94
C THR A 85 10.16 -3.51 -10.34
N ILE A 86 10.79 -4.22 -9.40
CA ILE A 86 11.94 -5.08 -9.68
C ILE A 86 11.56 -6.21 -10.63
N THR A 87 10.40 -6.86 -10.42
CA THR A 87 9.91 -7.92 -11.31
C THR A 87 9.69 -7.39 -12.73
N CYS A 88 9.14 -6.19 -12.88
CA CYS A 88 8.95 -5.52 -14.16
C CYS A 88 10.28 -5.22 -14.86
N PHE A 89 11.25 -4.64 -14.13
CA PHE A 89 12.58 -4.39 -14.65
C PHE A 89 13.25 -5.68 -15.16
N LEU A 90 13.23 -6.75 -14.36
CA LEU A 90 13.79 -8.05 -14.74
C LEU A 90 13.05 -8.67 -15.93
N ALA A 91 11.72 -8.52 -15.99
CA ALA A 91 10.92 -9.00 -17.11
C ALA A 91 11.29 -8.31 -18.43
N ILE A 92 11.42 -6.99 -18.42
CA ILE A 92 11.85 -6.23 -19.59
C ILE A 92 13.30 -6.58 -19.96
N HIS A 93 14.20 -6.68 -18.98
CA HIS A 93 15.61 -6.96 -19.26
C HIS A 93 15.82 -8.36 -19.88
N TYR A 94 15.20 -9.40 -19.33
CA TYR A 94 15.43 -10.78 -19.77
C TYR A 94 14.42 -11.28 -20.82
N TYR A 95 13.21 -10.73 -20.87
CA TYR A 95 12.09 -11.23 -21.68
C TYR A 95 11.45 -10.17 -22.59
N ARG A 96 12.14 -9.07 -22.95
CA ARG A 96 11.61 -8.01 -23.84
C ARG A 96 10.94 -8.47 -25.14
N LYS A 97 11.30 -9.65 -25.67
CA LYS A 97 10.70 -10.20 -26.90
C LYS A 97 9.42 -11.01 -26.65
N GLU A 98 9.23 -11.47 -25.41
CA GLU A 98 8.09 -12.29 -25.00
C GLU A 98 6.99 -11.41 -24.42
N LEU A 99 6.17 -10.83 -25.30
CA LEU A 99 5.08 -9.92 -24.89
C LEU A 99 4.07 -10.57 -23.93
N ARG A 100 3.90 -11.89 -24.00
CA ARG A 100 3.05 -12.66 -23.08
C ARG A 100 3.51 -12.58 -21.62
N ILE A 101 4.77 -12.25 -21.36
CA ILE A 101 5.33 -12.08 -20.01
C ILE A 101 5.39 -10.59 -19.66
N VAL A 102 5.88 -9.75 -20.57
CA VAL A 102 6.14 -8.34 -20.29
C VAL A 102 4.85 -7.52 -20.13
N VAL A 103 3.87 -7.72 -21.00
CA VAL A 103 2.59 -6.97 -20.98
C VAL A 103 1.85 -7.10 -19.64
N PRO A 104 1.56 -8.30 -19.11
CA PRO A 104 0.85 -8.42 -17.84
C PRO A 104 1.63 -7.85 -16.66
N ILE A 105 2.97 -7.90 -16.67
CA ILE A 105 3.79 -7.35 -15.59
C ILE A 105 3.81 -5.81 -15.62
N ILE A 106 3.86 -5.21 -16.81
CA ILE A 106 3.67 -3.76 -16.97
C ILE A 106 2.26 -3.36 -16.49
N GLY A 107 1.23 -4.12 -16.88
CA GLY A 107 -0.13 -3.92 -16.41
C GLY A 107 -0.23 -3.97 -14.88
N ALA A 108 0.39 -4.97 -14.24
CA ALA A 108 0.43 -5.10 -12.78
C ALA A 108 1.13 -3.91 -12.11
N LEU A 109 2.23 -3.40 -12.69
CA LEU A 109 2.90 -2.21 -12.18
C LEU A 109 1.99 -0.97 -12.26
N ILE A 110 1.33 -0.75 -13.40
CA ILE A 110 0.40 0.36 -13.59
C ILE A 110 -0.76 0.28 -12.58
N LEU A 111 -1.37 -0.90 -12.44
CA LEU A 111 -2.44 -1.13 -11.46
C LEU A 111 -1.97 -0.86 -10.04
N THR A 112 -0.78 -1.33 -9.66
CA THR A 112 -0.22 -1.07 -8.33
C THR A 112 -0.01 0.43 -8.05
N LEU A 113 0.38 1.20 -9.07
CA LEU A 113 0.53 2.66 -8.93
C LEU A 113 -0.83 3.35 -8.76
N ILE A 114 -1.84 2.90 -9.51
CA ILE A 114 -3.22 3.37 -9.37
C ILE A 114 -3.75 3.04 -7.98
N GLU A 115 -3.51 1.83 -7.48
CA GLU A 115 -3.91 1.39 -6.14
C GLU A 115 -3.24 2.21 -5.04
N GLY A 116 -1.94 2.47 -5.15
CA GLY A 116 -1.23 3.35 -4.22
C GLY A 116 -1.79 4.77 -4.20
N TRP A 117 -2.20 5.29 -5.36
CA TRP A 117 -2.82 6.60 -5.49
C TRP A 117 -4.25 6.64 -4.92
N LEU A 118 -5.08 5.63 -5.20
CA LEU A 118 -6.42 5.48 -4.63
C LEU A 118 -6.38 5.33 -3.11
N GLY A 119 -5.40 4.61 -2.58
CA GLY A 119 -5.16 4.51 -1.13
C GLY A 119 -4.88 5.87 -0.47
N GLY A 120 -4.21 6.79 -1.17
CA GLY A 120 -4.04 8.17 -0.71
C GLY A 120 -5.36 8.96 -0.72
N ILE A 121 -6.13 8.88 -1.81
CA ILE A 121 -7.44 9.53 -1.95
C ILE A 121 -8.43 9.03 -0.89
N LEU A 122 -8.35 7.76 -0.51
CA LEU A 122 -9.21 7.15 0.51
C LEU A 122 -9.09 7.85 1.87
N VAL A 123 -7.89 8.34 2.21
CA VAL A 123 -7.63 9.12 3.43
C VAL A 123 -8.26 10.50 3.30
N ASP A 124 -8.00 11.18 2.18
CA ASP A 124 -8.53 12.53 1.91
C ASP A 124 -10.06 12.58 1.84
N THR A 125 -10.67 11.50 1.36
CA THR A 125 -12.14 11.37 1.21
C THR A 125 -12.84 10.79 2.43
N VAL A 126 -12.12 10.60 3.55
CA VAL A 126 -12.65 10.11 4.83
C VAL A 126 -13.49 8.84 4.62
N LEU A 127 -12.86 7.82 4.00
CA LEU A 127 -13.48 6.51 3.78
C LEU A 127 -14.77 6.57 2.92
N ASN A 128 -14.80 7.41 1.88
CA ASN A 128 -15.94 7.45 0.96
C ASN A 128 -16.22 6.04 0.38
N PRO A 129 -17.47 5.53 0.47
CA PRO A 129 -17.81 4.17 0.03
C PRO A 129 -17.44 3.87 -1.42
N ILE A 130 -17.50 4.86 -2.31
CA ILE A 130 -17.15 4.71 -3.72
C ILE A 130 -15.65 4.49 -3.86
N THR A 131 -14.83 5.33 -3.21
CA THR A 131 -13.36 5.22 -3.25
C THR A 131 -12.90 3.88 -2.66
N ILE A 132 -13.49 3.44 -1.55
CA ILE A 132 -13.18 2.13 -0.95
C ILE A 132 -13.53 1.00 -1.91
N THR A 133 -14.70 1.06 -2.54
CA THR A 133 -15.13 0.01 -3.47
C THR A 133 -14.22 -0.06 -4.68
N LEU A 134 -13.79 1.09 -5.22
CA LEU A 134 -12.83 1.15 -6.32
C LEU A 134 -11.48 0.55 -5.92
N HIS A 135 -10.96 0.91 -4.75
CA HIS A 135 -9.69 0.39 -4.22
C HIS A 135 -9.72 -1.13 -3.95
N LEU A 136 -10.88 -1.69 -3.56
CA LEU A 136 -11.00 -3.13 -3.35
C LEU A 136 -11.24 -3.93 -4.65
N LEU A 137 -11.73 -3.26 -5.70
CA LEU A 137 -12.07 -3.88 -6.97
C LEU A 137 -10.87 -4.04 -7.91
N LEU A 138 -9.97 -3.06 -7.87
CA LEU A 138 -8.81 -2.91 -8.76
C LEU A 138 -7.58 -3.64 -8.23
#